data_AF-A0A1B3BC50-F1
#
_entry.id   AF-A0A1B3BC50-F1
#
_cell.length_a   1.000
_cell.length_b   1.000
_cell.length_c   1.000
_cell.angle_alpha   90.00
_cell.angle_beta   90.00
_cell.angle_gamma   90.00
#
_symmetry.space_group_name_H-M   'P 1'
#
loop_
_entity.id
_entity.type
_entity.pdbx_description
1 polymer ?
#
loop_
_entity_poly.entity_id
_entity_poly.type
_entity_poly.pdbx_seq_one_letter_code
_entity_poly.pdbx_strand_id
1 'polypeptide(L)'
;MTTIVKIALLVFSLALLMACNTTPERDYMVDKDSSADYVYIIDYEKVSKIEQAGRTSHSNVDTYWIHPPLKRITRSEYEKLKKGQ
;
A
#
# COMPACT_ATOMS: atom_id res chain seq x y z
N MET A 1 -0.53 34.27 30.97
CA MET A 1 -1.40 33.07 30.78
C MET A 1 -1.72 32.75 29.31
N THR A 2 -1.16 33.48 28.33
CA THR A 2 -1.49 33.32 26.89
C THR A 2 -0.40 32.60 26.08
N THR A 3 0.82 32.49 26.60
CA THR A 3 1.98 31.85 25.94
C THR A 3 1.92 30.32 26.04
N ILE A 4 1.48 29.79 27.18
CA ILE A 4 1.39 28.34 27.45
C ILE A 4 0.35 27.68 26.51
N VAL A 5 -0.77 28.36 26.25
CA VAL A 5 -1.83 27.86 25.35
C VAL A 5 -1.35 27.77 23.90
N LYS A 6 -0.52 28.73 23.45
CA LYS A 6 0.03 28.74 22.09
C LYS A 6 1.04 27.61 21.84
N ILE A 7 1.83 27.27 22.86
CA ILE A 7 2.80 26.17 22.79
C ILE A 7 2.08 24.82 22.72
N ALA A 8 1.01 24.64 23.51
CA ALA A 8 0.23 23.41 23.49
C ALA A 8 -0.44 23.14 22.13
N LEU A 9 -0.90 24.18 21.43
CA LEU A 9 -1.52 24.05 20.10
C LEU A 9 -0.51 23.65 19.01
N LEU A 10 0.72 24.17 19.07
CA LEU A 10 1.79 23.83 18.14
C LEU A 10 2.26 22.37 18.27
N VAL A 11 2.37 21.87 19.51
CA VAL A 11 2.78 20.48 19.76
C VAL A 11 1.71 19.49 19.27
N PHE A 12 0.43 19.83 19.40
CA PHE A 12 -0.67 18.98 18.93
C PHE A 12 -0.70 18.85 17.39
N SER A 13 -0.39 19.94 16.66
CA SER A 13 -0.34 19.91 15.19
C SER A 13 0.81 19.07 14.62
N LEU A 14 1.93 18.95 15.34
CA LEU A 14 3.08 18.17 14.87
C LEU A 14 2.86 16.66 15.03
N ALA A 15 2.08 16.25 16.04
CA ALA A 15 1.74 14.84 16.28
C ALA A 15 0.84 14.25 15.17
N LEU A 16 -0.02 15.06 14.56
CA LEU A 16 -0.90 14.64 13.45
C LEU A 16 -0.13 14.38 12.14
N LEU A 17 0.98 15.07 11.90
CA LEU A 17 1.81 14.88 10.69
C LEU A 17 2.66 13.60 10.74
N MET A 18 3.01 13.10 11.93
CA MET A 18 3.77 11.86 12.10
C MET A 18 2.93 10.60 11.96
N ALA A 19 1.60 10.70 12.04
CA ALA A 19 0.69 9.54 11.95
C ALA A 19 0.38 9.11 10.50
N CYS A 20 0.76 9.89 9.48
CA CYS A 20 0.50 9.58 8.07
C CYS A 20 1.65 8.84 7.35
N ASN A 21 2.76 8.55 8.02
CA ASN A 21 3.96 7.97 7.38
C ASN A 21 4.12 6.46 7.58
N THR A 22 3.05 5.73 7.90
CA THR A 22 3.08 4.27 7.78
C THR A 22 2.95 3.92 6.30
N THR A 23 4.09 3.86 5.60
CA THR A 23 4.15 3.16 4.31
C THR A 23 3.68 1.74 4.59
N PRO A 24 2.57 1.26 4.02
CA PRO A 24 2.18 -0.12 4.21
C PRO A 24 3.31 -0.97 3.65
N GLU A 25 3.93 -1.78 4.51
CA GLU A 25 4.85 -2.82 4.10
C GLU A 25 4.04 -3.73 3.18
N ARG A 26 4.25 -3.56 1.86
CA ARG A 26 3.52 -4.32 0.85
C ARG A 26 4.05 -5.74 0.95
N ASP A 27 3.30 -6.60 1.62
CA ASP A 27 3.66 -8.00 1.77
C ASP A 27 3.53 -8.66 0.39
N TYR A 28 4.64 -8.76 -0.31
CA TYR A 28 4.68 -9.43 -1.61
C TYR A 28 4.70 -10.93 -1.34
N MET A 29 3.71 -11.65 -1.85
CA MET A 29 3.69 -13.12 -1.81
C MET A 29 4.77 -13.68 -2.75
N VAL A 30 6.02 -13.64 -2.30
CA VAL A 30 7.15 -14.24 -3.00
C VAL A 30 7.02 -15.75 -2.86
N ASP A 31 6.81 -16.43 -3.98
CA ASP A 31 6.89 -17.89 -4.00
C ASP A 31 8.29 -18.32 -3.53
N LYS A 32 8.37 -19.27 -2.61
CA LYS A 32 9.59 -19.65 -1.87
C LYS A 32 10.63 -20.36 -2.74
N ASP A 33 10.34 -20.58 -4.02
CA ASP A 33 11.28 -21.19 -4.94
C ASP A 33 12.40 -20.21 -5.31
N SER A 34 13.46 -20.25 -4.49
CA SER A 34 14.66 -19.44 -4.65
C SER A 34 15.40 -19.71 -5.97
N SER A 35 15.03 -20.77 -6.72
CA SER A 35 15.57 -21.10 -8.03
C SER A 35 14.85 -20.42 -9.21
N ALA A 36 13.66 -19.84 -8.99
CA ALA A 36 12.89 -19.24 -10.07
C ALA A 36 13.40 -17.83 -10.45
N ASP A 37 13.64 -17.60 -11.75
CA ASP A 37 14.00 -16.29 -12.34
C ASP A 37 12.90 -15.21 -12.17
N TYR A 38 11.72 -15.64 -11.73
CA TYR A 38 10.54 -14.82 -11.60
C TYR A 38 9.93 -14.93 -10.22
N VAL A 39 9.23 -13.86 -9.81
CA VAL A 39 8.42 -13.82 -8.59
C VAL A 39 7.00 -13.37 -8.95
N TYR A 40 6.03 -13.81 -8.16
CA TYR A 40 4.66 -13.34 -8.27
C TYR A 40 4.44 -12.18 -7.30
N ILE A 41 3.83 -11.10 -7.79
CA ILE A 41 3.44 -9.96 -6.97
C ILE A 41 1.98 -9.60 -7.24
N ILE A 42 1.34 -8.89 -6.32
CA ILE A 42 -0.01 -8.38 -6.53
C ILE A 42 -0.02 -7.41 -7.71
N ASP A 43 -0.96 -7.62 -8.63
CA ASP A 43 -1.20 -6.76 -9.77
C ASP A 43 -2.06 -5.56 -9.36
N TYR A 44 -1.40 -4.54 -8.81
CA TYR A 44 -2.05 -3.32 -8.34
C TYR A 44 -2.83 -2.56 -9.42
N GLU A 45 -2.50 -2.74 -10.70
CA GLU A 45 -3.27 -2.12 -11.78
C GLU A 45 -4.65 -2.77 -11.92
N LYS A 46 -4.73 -4.09 -11.80
CA LYS A 46 -6.03 -4.79 -11.82
C LYS A 46 -6.81 -4.55 -10.55
N VAL A 47 -6.14 -4.53 -9.39
CA VAL A 47 -6.77 -4.18 -8.12
C VAL A 47 -7.38 -2.77 -8.20
N SER A 48 -6.63 -1.78 -8.67
CA SER A 48 -7.13 -0.40 -8.75
C SER A 48 -8.32 -0.23 -9.69
N LYS A 49 -8.36 -0.98 -10.81
CA LYS A 49 -9.50 -0.98 -11.73
C LYS A 49 -10.75 -1.57 -11.08
N ILE A 50 -10.61 -2.64 -10.30
CA ILE A 50 -11.73 -3.29 -9.62
C ILE A 50 -12.23 -2.40 -8.47
N GLU A 51 -11.34 -1.79 -7.71
CA GLU A 51 -11.70 -0.79 -6.69
C GLU A 51 -12.38 0.43 -7.30
N GLN A 52 -11.89 0.93 -8.43
CA GLN A 52 -12.51 2.04 -9.15
C GLN A 52 -13.91 1.65 -9.63
N ALA A 53 -14.08 0.46 -10.20
CA ALA A 53 -15.39 -0.05 -10.61
C ALA A 53 -16.36 -0.12 -9.43
N GLY A 54 -15.92 -0.58 -8.25
CA GLY A 54 -16.71 -0.56 -7.02
C GLY A 54 -17.13 0.85 -6.61
N ARG A 55 -16.23 1.84 -6.70
CA ARG A 55 -16.53 3.25 -6.39
C ARG A 55 -17.50 3.90 -7.38
N THR A 56 -17.45 3.50 -8.65
CA THR A 56 -18.32 4.05 -9.72
C THR A 56 -19.60 3.26 -9.95
N SER A 57 -19.77 2.14 -9.25
CA SER A 57 -20.95 1.29 -9.35
C SER A 57 -22.18 2.02 -8.80
N HIS A 58 -23.34 1.79 -9.42
CA HIS A 58 -24.62 2.30 -8.92
C HIS A 58 -25.08 1.57 -7.65
N SER A 59 -24.56 0.37 -7.41
CA SER A 59 -24.81 -0.44 -6.22
C SER A 59 -23.59 -0.47 -5.32
N ASN A 60 -23.79 -0.60 -4.01
CA ASN A 60 -22.69 -0.83 -3.08
C ASN A 60 -22.07 -2.22 -3.34
N VAL A 61 -20.79 -2.26 -3.70
CA VAL A 61 -20.07 -3.50 -4.02
C VAL A 61 -18.86 -3.60 -3.09
N ASP A 62 -18.94 -4.52 -2.13
CA ASP A 62 -17.80 -4.87 -1.30
C ASP A 62 -16.93 -5.91 -2.02
N THR A 63 -15.61 -5.66 -2.07
CA THR A 63 -14.65 -6.53 -2.74
C THR A 63 -13.82 -7.29 -1.71
N TYR A 64 -13.87 -8.62 -1.77
CA TYR A 64 -13.05 -9.51 -0.95
C TYR A 64 -12.14 -10.36 -1.85
N TRP A 65 -10.84 -10.32 -1.61
CA TRP A 65 -9.86 -11.08 -2.36
C TRP A 65 -9.59 -12.43 -1.69
N ILE A 66 -10.12 -13.52 -2.25
CA ILE A 66 -9.73 -14.89 -1.86
C ILE A 66 -8.39 -15.23 -2.50
N HIS A 67 -8.23 -14.90 -3.79
CA HIS A 67 -6.97 -14.92 -4.51
C HIS A 67 -6.81 -13.59 -5.24
N PRO A 68 -6.01 -12.63 -4.73
CA PRO A 68 -5.81 -11.37 -5.41
C PRO A 68 -5.17 -11.59 -6.78
N PRO A 69 -5.41 -10.71 -7.76
CA PRO A 69 -4.79 -10.83 -9.07
C PRO A 69 -3.27 -10.72 -8.91
N LEU A 70 -2.55 -11.75 -9.37
CA LEU A 70 -1.09 -11.78 -9.35
C LEU A 70 -0.54 -11.50 -10.75
N LYS A 71 0.60 -10.83 -10.80
CA LYS A 71 1.44 -10.69 -11.99
C LYS A 71 2.82 -11.24 -11.74
N ARG A 72 3.39 -11.86 -12.77
CA ARG A 72 4.75 -12.38 -12.75
C ARG A 72 5.71 -11.27 -13.16
N ILE A 73 6.75 -11.04 -12.37
CA ILE A 73 7.85 -10.12 -12.69
C ILE A 73 9.19 -10.83 -12.53
N THR A 74 10.25 -10.34 -13.17
CA THR A 74 11.59 -10.89 -12.96
C THR A 74 12.08 -10.57 -11.54
N ARG A 75 12.95 -11.42 -10.98
CA ARG A 75 13.58 -11.13 -9.69
C ARG A 75 14.33 -9.79 -9.68
N SER A 76 14.93 -9.42 -10.81
CA SER A 76 15.63 -8.14 -10.96
C SER A 76 14.71 -6.91 -10.83
N GLU A 77 13.50 -7.00 -11.38
CA GLU A 77 12.47 -5.95 -11.27
C GLU A 77 11.93 -5.88 -9.84
N TYR A 78 11.76 -7.03 -9.20
CA TYR A 78 11.34 -7.11 -7.80
C TYR A 78 12.32 -6.40 -6.87
N GLU A 79 13.62 -6.68 -7.00
CA GLU A 79 14.65 -6.03 -6.18
C GLU A 79 14.72 -4.51 -6.40
N LYS A 80 14.44 -4.02 -7.63
CA LYS A 80 14.32 -2.59 -7.90
C LYS A 80 13.12 -1.97 -7.19
N LEU A 81 11.96 -2.65 -7.21
CA LEU A 81 10.76 -2.20 -6.50
C LEU A 81 10.99 -2.15 -4.99
N LYS A 82 11.68 -3.15 -4.44
CA LYS A 82 12.01 -3.22 -3.01
C LYS A 82 12.94 -2.10 -2.55
N LYS A 83 13.93 -1.71 -3.37
CA LYS A 83 14.91 -0.65 -3.04
C LYS A 83 14.37 0.78 -3.20
N GLY A 84 13.27 0.95 -3.94
CA GLY A 84 12.63 2.25 -4.14
C GLY A 84 11.57 2.59 -3.09
N GLN A 85 11.38 1.73 -2.09
CA GLN A 85 10.54 1.94 -0.91
C GLN A 85 11.39 2.36 0.28
#